data_AF-A0A4R5BUA7-F1
#
_entry.id   AF-A0A4R5BUA7-F1
#
_cell.length_a   1.000
_cell.length_b   1.000
_cell.length_c   1.000
_cell.angle_alpha   90.00
_cell.angle_beta   90.00
_cell.angle_gamma   90.00
#
_symmetry.space_group_name_H-M   'P 1'
#
loop_
_entity.id
_entity.type
_entity.pdbx_description
1 polymer ?
#
loop_
_entity_poly.entity_id
_entity_poly.type
_entity_poly.pdbx_seq_one_letter_code
_entity_poly.pdbx_strand_id
1 'polypeptide(L)' 'MGESWTGPGGLRVTAVRLTGTHRVWAGLAGVRGPSAFLVTRKGRLVGRGYFPSVEDLAEVVDLAELRAE' A
#
# COMPACT_ATOMS: atom_id res chain seq x y z
N MET A 1 -3.55 13.91 5.66
CA MET A 1 -2.56 12.87 5.33
C MET A 1 -3.18 11.53 5.67
N GLY A 2 -3.06 10.52 4.82
CA GLY A 2 -3.49 9.17 5.18
C GLY A 2 -2.54 8.56 6.20
N GLU A 3 -3.03 7.60 6.97
CA GLU A 3 -2.21 6.84 7.92
C GLU A 3 -1.07 6.12 7.18
N SER A 4 0.13 6.13 7.76
CA SER A 4 1.32 5.50 7.20
C SER A 4 2.02 4.64 8.25
N TRP A 5 2.58 3.54 7.79
CA TRP A 5 3.34 2.61 8.59
C TRP A 5 4.66 2.30 7.89
N THR A 6 5.69 2.05 8.68
CA THR A 6 7.01 1.65 8.21
C THR A 6 7.37 0.28 8.74
N GLY A 7 8.19 -0.45 7.98
CA GLY A 7 8.70 -1.76 8.35
C GLY A 7 10.16 -1.93 7.89
N PRO A 8 10.76 -3.09 8.16
CA PRO A 8 12.16 -3.34 7.88
C PRO A 8 12.51 -3.24 6.39
N GLY A 9 13.78 -2.97 6.12
CA GLY A 9 14.30 -2.86 4.75
C GLY A 9 13.79 -1.63 3.97
N GLY A 10 13.25 -0.63 4.66
CA GLY A 10 12.67 0.57 4.05
C GLY A 10 11.29 0.31 3.46
N LEU A 11 10.53 -0.63 4.04
CA LEU A 11 9.14 -0.87 3.71
C LEU A 11 8.27 0.29 4.22
N ARG A 12 7.32 0.72 3.40
CA ARG A 12 6.32 1.72 3.75
C ARG A 12 4.96 1.30 3.21
N VAL A 13 3.97 1.34 4.08
CA VAL A 13 2.55 1.13 3.76
C VAL A 13 1.84 2.45 4.02
N THR A 14 1.06 2.93 3.05
CA THR A 14 0.27 4.15 3.23
C THR A 14 -1.16 3.92 2.77
N ALA A 15 -2.13 4.25 3.62
CA ALA A 15 -3.52 4.30 3.23
C ALA A 15 -3.75 5.54 2.34
N VAL A 16 -4.17 5.32 1.09
CA VAL A 16 -4.39 6.38 0.11
C VAL A 16 -5.84 6.38 -0.38
N ARG A 17 -6.39 7.56 -0.63
CA ARG A 17 -7.64 7.70 -1.40
C ARG A 17 -7.32 7.47 -2.88
N LEU A 18 -8.18 6.73 -3.57
CA LEU A 18 -8.05 6.46 -5.00
C LEU A 18 -8.61 7.62 -5.82
N THR A 19 -7.85 8.72 -5.85
CA THR A 19 -8.10 9.89 -6.69
C THR A 19 -6.91 10.17 -7.59
N GLY A 20 -7.13 10.86 -8.72
CA GLY A 20 -6.08 11.22 -9.67
C GLY A 20 -5.20 10.04 -10.06
N THR A 21 -3.88 10.22 -9.92
CA THR A 21 -2.86 9.22 -10.26
C THR A 21 -3.00 7.92 -9.47
N HIS A 22 -3.37 7.97 -8.18
CA HIS A 22 -3.58 6.74 -7.40
C HIS A 22 -4.70 5.89 -7.99
N ARG A 23 -5.79 6.51 -8.47
CA ARG A 23 -6.90 5.78 -9.10
C ARG A 23 -6.46 5.06 -10.37
N VAL A 24 -5.63 5.72 -11.20
CA VAL A 24 -5.13 5.15 -12.46
C VAL A 24 -4.24 3.94 -12.19
N TRP A 25 -3.23 4.09 -11.32
CA TRP A 25 -2.29 3.00 -11.03
C TRP A 25 -2.94 1.85 -10.26
N ALA A 26 -3.81 2.13 -9.29
CA ALA A 26 -4.58 1.10 -8.61
C ALA A 26 -5.46 0.34 -9.60
N GLY A 27 -6.10 1.03 -10.56
CA GLY A 27 -6.89 0.41 -11.61
C GLY A 27 -6.07 -0.54 -12.50
N LEU A 28 -4.85 -0.14 -12.88
CA LEU A 28 -3.93 -1.02 -13.62
C LEU A 28 -3.49 -2.24 -12.81
N ALA A 29 -3.40 -2.10 -11.48
CA ALA A 29 -3.15 -3.20 -10.54
C ALA A 29 -4.40 -4.05 -10.21
N GLY A 30 -5.55 -3.77 -10.85
CA GLY A 30 -6.81 -4.48 -10.62
C GLY A 30 -7.57 -4.06 -9.35
N VAL A 31 -7.09 -3.02 -8.66
CA VAL A 31 -7.68 -2.51 -7.41
C VAL A 31 -8.71 -1.42 -7.71
N ARG A 32 -9.92 -1.60 -7.19
CA ARG A 32 -11.04 -0.65 -7.29
C ARG A 32 -11.57 -0.32 -5.91
N GLY A 33 -12.12 0.88 -5.75
CA GLY A 33 -12.69 1.35 -4.49
C GLY A 33 -12.39 2.82 -4.21
N PRO A 34 -12.81 3.33 -3.05
CA PRO A 34 -12.52 4.70 -2.63
C PRO A 34 -11.09 4.88 -2.09
N SER A 35 -10.46 3.80 -1.63
CA SER A 35 -9.13 3.79 -1.00
C SER A 35 -8.41 2.47 -1.21
N ALA A 36 -7.10 2.47 -0.99
CA ALA A 36 -6.24 1.28 -1.00
C ALA A 36 -5.00 1.50 -0.12
N PHE A 37 -4.26 0.43 0.13
CA PHE A 37 -2.91 0.48 0.70
C PHE A 37 -1.88 0.55 -0.43
N LEU A 38 -1.05 1.59 -0.44
CA LEU A 38 0.13 1.70 -1.29
C LEU A 38 1.34 1.13 -0.54
N VAL A 39 2.02 0.16 -1.14
CA VAL A 39 3.17 -0.51 -0.55
C VAL A 39 4.42 -0.23 -1.37
N THR A 40 5.43 0.31 -0.72
CA THR A 40 6.74 0.56 -1.33
C THR A 40 7.87 0.02 -0.48
N ARG A 41 8.97 -0.36 -1.11
CA ARG A 41 10.24 -0.67 -0.46
C ARG A 41 11.33 0.16 -1.09
N LYS A 42 11.94 1.05 -0.29
CA LYS A 42 12.93 2.03 -0.78
C LYS A 42 12.40 2.83 -1.98
N GLY A 43 11.12 3.21 -1.93
CA GLY A 43 10.43 3.97 -2.99
C GLY A 43 9.96 3.17 -4.21
N ARG A 44 10.25 1.86 -4.30
CA ARG A 44 9.78 0.99 -5.39
C ARG A 44 8.51 0.26 -4.98
N LEU A 45 7.55 0.10 -5.88
CA LEU A 45 6.34 -0.69 -5.63
C LEU A 45 6.69 -2.14 -5.28
N VAL A 46 6.03 -2.69 -4.27
CA VAL A 46 6.13 -4.12 -3.89
C VAL A 46 4.97 -4.89 -4.50
N GLY A 47 5.26 -5.96 -5.24
CA GLY A 47 4.24 -6.73 -5.95
C GLY A 47 3.46 -5.84 -6.93
N ARG A 48 2.13 -5.83 -6.82
CA ARG A 48 1.24 -4.94 -7.58
C ARG A 48 1.22 -3.49 -7.07
N GLY A 49 1.85 -3.21 -5.94
CA GLY A 49 1.96 -1.87 -5.34
C GLY A 49 0.72 -1.40 -4.57
N TYR A 50 -0.47 -1.70 -5.06
CA TYR A 50 -1.74 -1.32 -4.42
C TYR A 50 -2.51 -2.56 -3.92
N PHE A 51 -3.06 -2.50 -2.72
CA PHE A 51 -3.81 -3.60 -2.10
C PHE A 51 -5.15 -3.08 -1.56
N PRO A 52 -6.29 -3.73 -1.85
CA PRO A 52 -7.61 -3.22 -1.48
C PRO A 52 -7.95 -3.47 0.00
N SER A 53 -7.29 -4.44 0.64
CA SER A 53 -7.59 -4.85 2.02
C SER A 53 -6.34 -5.23 2.81
N VAL A 54 -6.51 -5.46 4.10
CA VAL A 54 -5.44 -5.90 5.01
C VAL A 54 -5.06 -7.35 4.73
N GLU A 55 -6.03 -8.20 4.40
CA GLU A 55 -5.81 -9.60 4.01
C GLU A 55 -4.92 -9.70 2.78
N ASP A 56 -5.23 -8.91 1.75
CA ASP A 56 -4.42 -8.79 0.54
C ASP A 56 -3.00 -8.27 0.82
N LEU A 57 -2.85 -7.37 1.80
CA LEU A 57 -1.55 -6.83 2.21
C LEU A 57 -0.71 -7.90 2.94
N ALA A 58 -1.34 -8.75 3.75
CA ALA A 58 -0.68 -9.79 4.54
C ALA A 58 0.03 -10.85 3.67
N GLU A 59 -0.41 -11.03 2.43
CA GLU A 59 0.23 -11.94 1.45
C GLU A 59 1.65 -11.52 1.07
N VAL A 60 2.03 -10.24 1.26
CA VAL A 60 3.32 -9.69 0.81
C VAL A 60 4.09 -8.93 1.90
N VAL A 61 3.46 -8.66 3.03
CA VAL A 61 4.02 -7.89 4.15
C VAL A 61 3.72 -8.60 5.45
N ASP A 62 4.74 -8.75 6.31
CA ASP A 62 4.52 -9.12 7.70
C ASP A 62 3.94 -7.90 8.46
N LEU A 63 2.65 -7.97 8.77
CA LEU A 63 1.93 -6.90 9.46
C LEU A 63 2.45 -6.68 10.88
N ALA A 64 3.02 -7.68 11.54
CA ALA A 64 3.50 -7.58 12.92
C ALA A 64 4.76 -6.70 13.03
N GLU A 65 5.52 -6.58 11.93
CA GLU A 65 6.71 -5.75 11.85
C GLU A 65 6.41 -4.28 11.53
N LEU A 66 5.16 -3.94 11.20
CA LEU A 66 4.76 -2.57 10.91
C LEU A 66 4.71 -1.71 12.19
N ARG A 67 5.15 -0.46 12.03
CA ARG A 67 5.11 0.59 13.07
C ARG A 67 4.48 1.84 12.47
N ALA A 68 3.53 2.43 13.20
CA ALA A 68 2.95 3.71 12.82
C ALA A 68 4.06 4.77 12.77
N GLU A 69 3.99 5.64 11.76
CA GLU A 69 4.84 6.81 11.62
C GLU A 69 4.28 8.03 12.34
#